data_AF-A0A7W2LRR3-F1
#
_entry.id   AF-A0A7W2LRR3-F1
#
_cell.length_a   1.000
_cell.length_b   1.000
_cell.length_c   1.000
_cell.angle_alpha   90.00
_cell.angle_beta   90.00
_cell.angle_gamma   90.00
#
_symmetry.space_group_name_H-M   'P 1'
#
loop_
_entity.id
_entity.type
_entity.pdbx_description
1 polymer ?
#
loop_
_entity_poly.entity_id
_entity_poly.type
_entity_poly.pdbx_seq_one_letter_code
_entity_poly.pdbx_strand_id
1 'polypeptide(L)'
;MHPENSKTKTAAQLPALTPIAFGSCEPDTPHLFSIRDEASLDHGLELAAALSEGIYQLSSRVADDVNCNDPVNRNELRALAFLAETVASLTFGARIALVKAGGAQ
;
A
#
# COMPACT_ATOMS: atom_id res chain seq x y z
N MET A 1 -8.80 51.11 11.66
CA MET A 1 -9.14 50.01 10.74
C MET A 1 -8.35 48.79 11.19
N HIS A 2 -9.03 47.75 11.69
CA HIS A 2 -8.39 46.48 12.06
C HIS A 2 -8.28 45.60 10.82
N PRO A 3 -7.13 44.97 10.54
CA PRO A 3 -7.07 43.90 9.57
C PRO A 3 -7.68 42.65 10.19
N GLU A 4 -8.68 42.08 9.52
CA GLU A 4 -9.29 40.82 9.93
C GLU A 4 -8.26 39.69 9.81
N ASN A 5 -8.03 38.98 10.92
CA ASN A 5 -7.27 37.73 10.95
C ASN A 5 -8.03 36.69 10.13
N SER A 6 -7.63 36.52 8.87
CA SER A 6 -8.09 35.42 8.02
C SER A 6 -7.61 34.09 8.62
N LYS A 7 -8.50 33.44 9.39
CA LYS A 7 -8.30 32.11 9.98
C LYS A 7 -8.70 31.02 8.99
N THR A 8 -8.15 31.04 7.78
CA THR A 8 -8.22 29.85 6.93
C THR A 8 -7.32 28.80 7.57
N LYS A 9 -7.90 27.84 8.29
CA LYS A 9 -7.18 26.63 8.70
C LYS A 9 -6.66 25.99 7.42
N THR A 10 -5.36 26.10 7.17
CA THR A 10 -4.69 25.31 6.14
C THR A 10 -5.11 23.86 6.38
N ALA A 11 -5.72 23.22 5.39
CA ALA A 11 -6.04 21.81 5.47
C ALA A 11 -4.77 21.09 5.95
N ALA A 12 -4.86 20.34 7.04
CA ALA A 12 -3.70 19.65 7.61
C ALA A 12 -3.13 18.76 6.50
N GLN A 13 -1.96 19.12 5.97
CA GLN A 13 -1.29 18.33 4.95
C GLN A 13 -0.96 16.98 5.58
N LEU A 14 -1.47 15.91 4.98
CA LEU A 14 -1.12 14.56 5.39
C LEU A 14 0.37 14.33 5.15
N PRO A 15 1.03 13.53 6.01
CA PRO A 15 2.44 13.27 5.84
C PRO A 15 2.68 12.45 4.57
N ALA A 16 3.79 12.71 3.89
CA ALA A 16 4.23 11.88 2.78
C ALA A 16 4.59 10.47 3.27
N LEU A 17 4.36 9.48 2.42
CA LEU A 17 4.80 8.11 2.69
C LEU A 17 6.33 8.03 2.71
N THR A 18 6.86 7.17 3.60
CA THR A 18 8.31 6.88 3.62
C THR A 18 8.67 5.96 2.45
N PRO A 19 9.80 6.21 1.75
CA PRO A 19 10.24 5.33 0.67
C PRO A 19 10.48 3.90 1.12
N ILE A 20 9.92 2.97 0.36
CA ILE A 20 10.06 1.53 0.56
C ILE A 20 10.03 0.91 -0.83
N ALA A 21 10.97 0.02 -1.12
CA ALA A 21 11.02 -0.67 -2.40
C ALA A 21 10.81 -2.18 -2.22
N PHE A 22 10.12 -2.84 -3.15
CA PHE A 22 9.66 -4.22 -3.01
C PHE A 22 9.61 -5.00 -4.33
N GLY A 23 9.54 -6.33 -4.21
CA GLY A 23 9.60 -7.25 -5.34
C GLY A 23 11.01 -7.44 -5.92
N SER A 24 12.04 -7.46 -5.05
CA SER A 24 13.43 -7.76 -5.45
C SER A 24 13.58 -9.26 -5.72
N CYS A 25 13.38 -9.68 -6.96
CA CYS A 25 13.89 -10.95 -7.43
C CYS A 25 15.19 -10.66 -8.18
N GLU A 26 16.33 -11.01 -7.58
CA GLU A 26 17.71 -10.89 -8.09
C GLU A 26 18.44 -9.55 -7.82
N PRO A 27 19.75 -9.60 -7.54
CA PRO A 27 20.61 -8.41 -7.52
C PRO A 27 20.52 -7.64 -8.86
N ASP A 28 20.57 -6.31 -8.80
CA ASP A 28 20.53 -5.40 -9.96
C ASP A 28 19.22 -5.33 -10.76
N THR A 29 18.18 -6.07 -10.35
CA THR A 29 16.85 -5.94 -10.95
C THR A 29 16.10 -4.77 -10.29
N PRO A 30 15.53 -3.81 -11.06
CA PRO A 30 14.72 -2.75 -10.48
C PRO A 30 13.56 -3.36 -9.70
N HIS A 31 13.32 -2.82 -8.51
CA HIS A 31 12.17 -3.19 -7.69
C HIS A 31 10.90 -3.12 -8.52
N LEU A 32 10.09 -4.20 -8.48
CA LEU A 32 8.82 -4.27 -9.20
C LEU A 32 7.89 -3.12 -8.80
N PHE A 33 8.00 -2.64 -7.57
CA PHE A 33 7.31 -1.44 -7.13
C PHE A 33 8.10 -0.72 -6.03
N SER A 34 8.00 0.60 -6.00
CA SER A 34 8.54 1.43 -4.92
C SER A 34 7.59 2.56 -4.51
N ILE A 35 7.54 2.83 -3.20
CA ILE A 35 7.04 4.08 -2.64
C ILE A 35 8.15 5.11 -2.82
N ARG A 36 7.81 6.26 -3.40
CA ARG A 36 8.73 7.38 -3.63
C ARG A 36 8.57 8.43 -2.55
N ASP A 37 9.61 9.24 -2.37
CA ASP A 37 9.49 10.48 -1.60
C ASP A 37 8.35 11.33 -2.18
N GLU A 38 7.61 12.00 -1.30
CA GLU A 38 6.42 12.82 -1.63
C GLU A 38 5.19 12.04 -2.11
N ALA A 39 5.15 10.71 -1.99
CA ALA A 39 3.96 9.95 -2.31
C ALA A 39 2.80 10.28 -1.34
N SER A 40 1.60 10.47 -1.90
CA SER A 40 0.38 10.76 -1.16
C SER A 40 -0.04 9.59 -0.27
N LEU A 41 -0.21 9.86 1.03
CA LEU A 41 -0.70 8.89 2.02
C LEU A 41 -2.09 8.36 1.67
N ASP A 42 -3.03 9.24 1.33
CA ASP A 42 -4.41 8.84 1.00
C ASP A 42 -4.44 7.89 -0.19
N HIS A 43 -3.71 8.24 -1.25
CA HIS A 43 -3.66 7.41 -2.45
C HIS A 43 -2.99 6.05 -2.18
N GLY A 44 -1.96 6.02 -1.35
CA GLY A 44 -1.31 4.77 -0.94
C GLY A 44 -2.23 3.86 -0.13
N LEU A 45 -3.03 4.43 0.78
CA LEU A 45 -4.02 3.68 1.57
C LEU A 45 -5.20 3.20 0.72
N GLU A 46 -5.69 4.03 -0.20
CA GLU A 46 -6.73 3.66 -1.17
C GLU A 46 -6.26 2.50 -2.07
N LEU A 47 -5.04 2.57 -2.58
CA LEU A 47 -4.44 1.48 -3.36
C LEU A 47 -4.29 0.21 -2.52
N ALA A 48 -3.83 0.32 -1.27
CA ALA A 48 -3.70 -0.83 -0.37
C ALA A 48 -5.07 -1.50 -0.12
N ALA A 49 -6.14 -0.72 0.03
CA ALA A 49 -7.49 -1.24 0.19
C ALA A 49 -7.96 -1.98 -1.08
N ALA A 50 -7.78 -1.38 -2.25
CA ALA A 50 -8.16 -2.01 -3.53
C ALA A 50 -7.39 -3.31 -3.79
N LEU A 51 -6.08 -3.34 -3.48
CA LEU A 51 -5.27 -4.55 -3.63
C LEU A 51 -5.66 -5.63 -2.61
N SER A 52 -6.04 -5.25 -1.39
CA SER A 52 -6.53 -6.20 -0.38
C SER A 52 -7.81 -6.91 -0.83
N GLU A 53 -8.72 -6.19 -1.48
CA GLU A 53 -9.93 -6.77 -2.09
C GLU A 53 -9.56 -7.76 -3.22
N GLY A 54 -8.61 -7.39 -4.08
CA GLY A 54 -8.10 -8.29 -5.12
C GLY A 54 -7.45 -9.57 -4.56
N ILE A 55 -6.69 -9.47 -3.46
CA ILE A 55 -6.14 -10.62 -2.74
C ILE A 55 -7.26 -11.53 -2.23
N TYR A 56 -8.30 -10.95 -1.64
CA TYR A 56 -9.43 -11.72 -1.13
C TYR A 56 -10.11 -12.50 -2.26
N GLN A 57 -10.49 -11.83 -3.35
CA GLN A 57 -11.16 -12.45 -4.49
C GLN A 57 -10.31 -13.58 -5.10
N LEU A 58 -9.01 -13.34 -5.31
CA LEU A 58 -8.11 -14.33 -5.91
C LEU A 58 -7.84 -15.50 -4.97
N SER A 59 -7.72 -15.26 -3.67
CA SER A 59 -7.55 -16.32 -2.66
C SER A 59 -8.81 -17.18 -2.52
N SER A 60 -10.00 -16.58 -2.53
CA SER A 60 -11.28 -17.29 -2.51
C SER A 60 -11.42 -18.21 -3.71
N ARG A 61 -11.12 -17.72 -4.91
CA ARG A 61 -11.14 -18.55 -6.12
C ARG A 61 -10.15 -19.71 -6.04
N VAL A 62 -8.91 -19.46 -5.59
CA VAL A 62 -7.91 -20.52 -5.42
C VAL A 62 -8.37 -21.56 -4.39
N ALA A 63 -9.06 -21.14 -3.32
CA ALA A 63 -9.62 -22.07 -2.35
C ALA A 63 -10.71 -22.96 -2.98
N ASP A 64 -11.54 -22.41 -3.86
CA ASP A 64 -12.52 -23.19 -4.62
C ASP A 64 -11.83 -24.20 -5.55
N ASP A 65 -10.79 -23.79 -6.28
CA ASP A 65 -10.01 -24.68 -7.16
C ASP A 65 -9.43 -25.86 -6.35
N VAL A 66 -8.85 -25.59 -5.16
CA VAL A 66 -8.32 -26.62 -4.26
C VAL A 66 -9.44 -27.57 -3.80
N ASN A 67 -10.60 -27.05 -3.41
CA ASN A 67 -11.72 -27.86 -2.94
C ASN A 67 -12.33 -28.73 -4.04
N CYS A 68 -12.25 -28.29 -5.29
CA CYS A 68 -12.74 -29.02 -6.47
C CYS A 68 -11.70 -29.98 -7.07
N ASN A 69 -10.51 -30.12 -6.47
CA ASN A 69 -9.37 -30.86 -7.04
C ASN A 69 -8.92 -30.32 -8.41
N ASP A 70 -9.20 -29.05 -8.68
CA ASP A 70 -8.76 -28.37 -9.89
C ASP A 70 -7.28 -27.93 -9.75
N PRO A 71 -6.55 -27.87 -10.88
CA PRO A 71 -5.15 -27.49 -10.86
C PRO A 71 -4.96 -26.00 -10.50
N VAL A 72 -4.30 -25.73 -9.38
CA VAL A 72 -3.93 -24.35 -9.00
C VAL A 72 -2.74 -23.86 -9.81
N ASN A 73 -2.88 -22.69 -10.43
CA ASN A 73 -1.80 -22.09 -11.21
C ASN A 73 -0.75 -21.43 -10.29
N ARG A 74 0.49 -21.92 -10.36
CA ARG A 74 1.64 -21.39 -9.61
C ARG A 74 1.89 -19.89 -9.84
N ASN A 75 1.63 -19.38 -11.04
CA ASN A 75 1.83 -17.97 -11.34
C ASN A 75 0.78 -17.09 -10.65
N GLU A 76 -0.42 -17.60 -10.44
CA GLU A 76 -1.48 -16.89 -9.70
C GLU A 76 -1.16 -16.83 -8.21
N LEU A 77 -0.63 -17.92 -7.64
CA LEU A 77 -0.11 -17.92 -6.27
C LEU A 77 1.04 -16.93 -6.07
N ARG A 78 1.93 -16.79 -7.07
CA ARG A 78 2.99 -15.76 -7.04
C ARG A 78 2.44 -14.34 -7.15
N ALA A 79 1.43 -14.13 -7.99
CA ALA A 79 0.74 -12.85 -8.09
C ALA A 79 0.06 -12.48 -6.75
N LEU A 80 -0.60 -13.45 -6.10
CA LEU A 80 -1.15 -13.30 -4.76
C LEU A 80 -0.10 -12.86 -3.74
N ALA A 81 1.04 -13.55 -3.70
CA ALA A 81 2.14 -13.19 -2.80
C ALA A 81 2.66 -11.76 -3.06
N PHE A 82 2.84 -11.40 -4.33
CA PHE A 82 3.27 -10.05 -4.71
C PHE A 82 2.26 -8.96 -4.30
N LEU A 83 0.97 -9.21 -4.49
CA LEU A 83 -0.08 -8.28 -4.04
C LEU A 83 -0.06 -8.13 -2.53
N ALA A 84 0.08 -9.22 -1.78
CA ALA A 84 0.15 -9.19 -0.32
C ALA A 84 1.37 -8.39 0.19
N GLU A 85 2.55 -8.58 -0.41
CA GLU A 85 3.74 -7.80 -0.11
C GLU A 85 3.57 -6.30 -0.44
N THR A 86 2.88 -5.99 -1.54
CA THR A 86 2.57 -4.61 -1.93
C THR A 86 1.68 -3.91 -0.89
N VAL A 87 0.59 -4.57 -0.49
CA VAL A 87 -0.32 -4.07 0.56
C VAL A 87 0.43 -3.86 1.88
N ALA A 88 1.26 -4.82 2.28
CA ALA A 88 2.06 -4.71 3.50
C ALA A 88 3.01 -3.51 3.45
N SER A 89 3.68 -3.29 2.31
CA SER A 89 4.61 -2.18 2.11
C SER A 89 3.92 -0.82 2.20
N LEU A 90 2.76 -0.67 1.55
CA LEU A 90 1.95 0.55 1.62
C LEU A 90 1.46 0.83 3.05
N THR A 91 0.93 -0.19 3.72
CA THR A 91 0.44 -0.09 5.10
C THR A 91 1.56 0.27 6.06
N PHE A 92 2.75 -0.33 5.90
CA PHE A 92 3.89 -0.05 6.75
C PHE A 92 4.47 1.35 6.50
N GLY A 93 4.57 1.76 5.23
CA GLY A 93 4.95 3.12 4.85
C GLY A 93 4.00 4.17 5.44
N ALA A 94 2.69 3.91 5.40
CA ALA A 94 1.66 4.74 6.00
C ALA A 94 1.82 4.84 7.53
N ARG A 95 2.02 3.71 8.20
CA ARG A 95 2.27 3.68 9.65
C ARG A 95 3.49 4.51 10.03
N ILE A 96 4.60 4.38 9.30
CA ILE A 96 5.82 5.16 9.57
C ILE A 96 5.55 6.66 9.37
N ALA A 97 4.88 7.03 8.28
CA ALA A 97 4.55 8.42 7.99
C ALA A 97 3.71 9.06 9.12
N LEU A 98 2.69 8.35 9.60
CA LEU A 98 1.85 8.80 10.71
C LEU A 98 2.62 8.94 12.03
N VAL A 99 3.49 7.97 12.36
CA VAL A 99 4.34 8.05 13.57
C VAL A 99 5.25 9.27 13.52
N LYS A 100 5.91 9.52 12.36
CA LYS A 100 6.78 10.69 12.18
C LYS A 100 6.02 12.02 12.27
N ALA A 101 4.76 12.05 11.87
CA ALA A 101 3.90 13.24 11.92
C ALA A 101 3.34 13.54 13.33
N GLY A 102 3.69 12.74 14.35
CA GLY A 102 3.14 12.88 15.71
C GLY A 102 1.77 12.25 15.90
N GLY A 103 1.34 11.37 14.98
CA GLY A 103 0.03 10.72 14.96
C GLY A 103 -0.09 9.45 15.81
N ALA A 104 0.89 9.11 16.64
CA ALA A 104 0.81 8.00 17.58
C ALA A 104 1.47 8.39 18.92
N GLN A 105 0.63 8.66 19.93
CA GLN A 105 0.97 8.43 21.34
C GLN A 105 0.32 7.13 21.78
#